data_AF-A0A7K3UNU5-F1
#
_entry.id   AF-A0A7K3UNU5-F1
#
_cell.length_a   1.000
_cell.length_b   1.000
_cell.length_c   1.000
_cell.angle_alpha   90.00
_cell.angle_beta   90.00
_cell.angle_gamma   90.00
#
_symmetry.space_group_name_H-M   'P 1'
#
loop_
_entity.id
_entity.type
_entity.pdbx_description
1 polymer ?
#
loop_
_entity_poly.entity_id
_entity_poly.type
_entity_poly.pdbx_seq_one_letter_code
_entity_poly.pdbx_strand_id
1 'polypeptide(L)'
;GVQWMTAGSGVVHSEMPEQEDGVMEGFQLWLNLPASDKMTTPWYRDIPSNEIPEFTTEDGVAVRVIAGESHGVQGAMTREATQPLYLDITLPAGASFAQRLPAGHNAFVYVFRGSALVGDAEASGDAGLQRVEDKQMAILAN
;
A
#
# COMPACT_ATOMS: atom_id res chain seq x y z
N GLY A 1 8.12 -5.69 8.93
CA GLY A 1 7.87 -4.30 9.33
C GLY A 1 7.80 -3.45 8.09
N VAL A 2 7.83 -2.13 8.24
CA VAL A 2 7.91 -1.15 7.15
C VAL A 2 8.99 -0.13 7.51
N GLN A 3 9.88 0.15 6.56
CA GLN A 3 10.77 1.30 6.65
C GLN A 3 10.16 2.47 5.89
N TRP A 4 9.94 3.59 6.58
CA TRP A 4 9.48 4.83 5.95
C TRP A 4 10.61 5.85 5.95
N MET A 5 11.13 6.13 4.76
CA MET A 5 12.26 7.05 4.58
C MET A 5 11.86 8.25 3.72
N THR A 6 12.18 9.45 4.20
CA THR A 6 12.19 10.70 3.42
C THR A 6 13.63 11.05 3.09
N ALA A 7 14.03 10.87 1.83
CA ALA A 7 15.39 11.18 1.40
C ALA A 7 15.70 12.70 1.42
N GLY A 8 14.71 13.54 1.10
CA GLY A 8 14.84 15.00 1.15
C GLY A 8 16.08 15.52 0.39
N SER A 9 16.87 16.37 1.05
CA SER A 9 18.11 16.94 0.49
C SER A 9 19.19 15.92 0.14
N GLY A 10 19.05 14.65 0.55
CA GLY A 10 19.93 13.55 0.18
C GLY A 10 20.18 12.56 1.32
N VAL A 11 20.27 11.27 0.98
CA VAL A 11 20.65 10.17 1.88
C VAL A 11 21.62 9.26 1.14
N VAL A 12 22.65 8.80 1.84
CA VAL A 12 23.51 7.68 1.41
C VAL A 12 23.26 6.54 2.40
N HIS A 13 22.79 5.41 1.90
CA HIS A 13 22.47 4.22 2.71
C HIS A 13 22.80 2.95 1.93
N SER A 14 22.81 1.83 2.65
CA SER A 14 22.94 0.49 2.11
C SER A 14 21.88 -0.39 2.76
N GLU A 15 21.16 -1.16 1.96
CA GLU A 15 20.18 -2.16 2.41
C GLU A 15 20.71 -3.52 1.97
N MET A 16 21.19 -4.31 2.93
CA MET A 16 21.77 -5.62 2.67
C MET A 16 20.77 -6.70 3.13
N PRO A 17 20.49 -7.73 2.31
CA PRO A 17 19.72 -8.87 2.76
C PRO A 17 20.47 -9.59 3.88
N GLU A 18 19.85 -9.75 5.04
CA GLU A 18 20.38 -10.51 6.18
C GLU A 18 19.76 -11.91 6.31
N GLN A 19 18.96 -12.34 5.32
CA GLN A 19 18.26 -13.62 5.36
C GLN A 19 19.23 -14.79 5.14
N GLU A 20 19.33 -15.69 6.13
CA GLU A 20 20.19 -16.88 6.07
C GLU A 20 19.51 -18.09 5.40
N ASP A 21 18.19 -18.22 5.55
CA ASP A 21 17.39 -19.33 5.00
C ASP A 21 16.00 -18.85 4.51
N GLY A 22 15.53 -19.42 3.39
CA GLY A 22 14.22 -19.12 2.79
C GLY A 22 14.21 -17.93 1.81
N VAL A 23 13.02 -17.50 1.39
CA VAL A 23 12.85 -16.39 0.45
C VAL A 23 12.55 -15.10 1.22
N MET A 24 13.35 -14.06 0.98
CA MET A 24 13.06 -12.69 1.39
C MET A 24 12.22 -12.02 0.30
N GLU A 25 10.95 -11.71 0.61
CA GLU A 25 10.10 -10.91 -0.27
C GLU A 25 9.82 -9.56 0.41
N GLY A 26 10.00 -8.48 -0.35
CA GLY A 26 9.78 -7.13 0.13
C GLY A 26 9.35 -6.22 -1.01
N PHE A 27 8.68 -5.13 -0.65
CA PHE A 27 8.28 -4.09 -1.58
C PHE A 27 9.03 -2.81 -1.28
N GLN A 28 9.50 -2.15 -2.33
CA GLN A 28 10.01 -0.79 -2.25
C GLN A 28 9.14 0.11 -3.11
N LEU A 29 8.54 1.12 -2.50
CA LEU A 29 7.70 2.11 -3.16
C LEU A 29 8.28 3.49 -2.93
N TRP A 30 8.52 4.23 -4.02
CA TRP A 30 9.01 5.60 -3.96
C TRP A 30 7.85 6.58 -4.15
N LEU A 31 7.59 7.36 -3.11
CA LEU A 31 6.61 8.44 -3.15
C LEU A 31 7.34 9.76 -3.39
N ASN A 32 7.00 10.45 -4.48
CA ASN A 32 7.61 11.73 -4.79
C ASN A 32 7.26 12.78 -3.72
N LEU A 33 8.17 13.73 -3.50
CA LEU A 33 7.93 14.90 -2.66
C LEU A 33 7.43 16.07 -3.52
N PRO A 34 6.50 16.89 -3.00
CA PRO A 34 6.21 18.21 -3.56
C PRO A 34 7.49 19.02 -3.75
N ALA A 35 7.50 19.91 -4.74
CA ALA A 35 8.69 20.69 -5.07
C ALA A 35 9.25 21.48 -3.87
N SER A 36 8.38 22.02 -3.01
CA SER A 36 8.75 22.73 -1.77
C SER A 36 9.50 21.87 -0.76
N ASP A 37 9.26 20.56 -0.77
CA ASP A 37 9.72 19.64 0.28
C ASP A 37 10.95 18.84 -0.17
N LYS A 38 11.36 18.96 -1.43
CA LYS A 38 12.47 18.18 -2.01
C LYS A 38 13.81 18.40 -1.30
N MET A 39 13.99 19.53 -0.62
CA MET A 39 15.21 19.86 0.12
C MET A 39 15.03 19.79 1.64
N THR A 40 13.96 19.17 2.13
CA THR A 40 13.77 18.96 3.58
C THR A 40 14.89 18.12 4.17
N THR A 41 15.13 18.27 5.48
CA THR A 41 16.04 17.39 6.21
C THR A 41 15.59 15.94 6.07
N PRO A 42 16.50 15.01 5.75
CA PRO A 42 16.18 13.60 5.68
C PRO A 42 15.59 13.09 6.99
N TRP A 43 14.65 12.15 6.88
CA TRP A 43 13.97 11.59 8.03
C TRP A 43 13.64 10.12 7.80
N TYR A 44 13.66 9.34 8.86
CA TYR A 44 13.46 7.90 8.81
C TYR A 44 12.66 7.42 10.02
N ARG A 45 11.80 6.44 9.79
CA ARG A 45 11.15 5.66 10.84
C ARG A 45 11.09 4.19 10.44
N ASP A 46 11.57 3.33 11.33
CA ASP A 46 11.28 1.91 11.27
C ASP A 46 9.96 1.63 11.98
N ILE A 47 9.12 0.80 11.38
CA ILE A 47 7.79 0.46 11.87
C ILE A 47 7.74 -1.05 12.04
N PRO A 48 7.88 -1.55 13.28
CA PRO A 48 7.72 -2.96 13.60
C PRO A 48 6.36 -3.51 13.15
N SER A 49 6.31 -4.82 12.86
CA SER A 49 5.09 -5.43 12.31
C SER A 49 3.87 -5.29 13.23
N ASN A 50 4.10 -5.33 14.55
CA ASN A 50 3.09 -5.19 15.59
C ASN A 50 2.64 -3.73 15.83
N GLU A 51 3.31 -2.75 15.23
CA GLU A 51 2.89 -1.35 15.24
C GLU A 51 2.03 -0.97 14.03
N ILE A 52 1.90 -1.86 13.04
CA ILE A 52 1.06 -1.61 11.87
C ILE A 52 -0.40 -1.92 12.24
N PRO A 53 -1.28 -0.91 12.27
CA PRO A 53 -2.69 -1.12 12.59
C PRO A 53 -3.34 -2.04 11.57
N GLU A 54 -4.17 -2.96 12.05
CA GLU A 54 -4.86 -3.93 11.21
C GLU A 54 -6.31 -4.13 11.66
N PHE A 55 -7.16 -4.53 10.71
CA PHE A 55 -8.51 -4.99 10.98
C PHE A 55 -8.87 -6.16 10.08
N THR A 56 -9.94 -6.87 10.45
CA THR A 56 -10.51 -7.94 9.65
C THR A 56 -11.98 -7.65 9.38
N THR A 57 -12.43 -7.77 8.14
CA THR A 57 -13.84 -7.63 7.79
C THR A 57 -14.65 -8.85 8.25
N GLU A 58 -15.98 -8.75 8.24
CA GLU A 58 -16.86 -9.89 8.54
C GLU A 58 -16.63 -11.08 7.60
N ASP A 59 -16.24 -10.80 6.35
CA ASP A 59 -15.90 -11.80 5.33
C ASP A 59 -14.47 -12.36 5.46
N GLY A 60 -13.73 -11.98 6.51
CA GLY A 60 -12.38 -12.47 6.78
C GLY A 60 -11.26 -11.80 5.99
N VAL A 61 -11.52 -10.67 5.33
CA VAL A 61 -10.45 -9.89 4.66
C VAL A 61 -9.58 -9.23 5.70
N ALA A 62 -8.31 -9.59 5.77
CA ALA A 62 -7.35 -8.96 6.67
C ALA A 62 -6.66 -7.78 5.96
N VAL A 63 -6.70 -6.61 6.59
CA VAL A 63 -6.17 -5.36 6.03
C VAL A 63 -5.21 -4.74 7.03
N ARG A 64 -3.98 -4.50 6.59
CA ARG A 64 -2.95 -3.79 7.34
C ARG A 64 -2.80 -2.40 6.76
N VAL A 65 -2.96 -1.37 7.58
CA VAL A 65 -2.99 0.03 7.16
C VAL A 65 -1.59 0.64 7.37
N ILE A 66 -0.77 0.60 6.32
CA ILE A 66 0.61 1.10 6.36
C ILE A 66 0.60 2.64 6.38
N ALA A 67 -0.20 3.26 5.52
CA ALA A 67 -0.38 4.70 5.49
C ALA A 67 -1.80 5.11 5.08
N GLY A 68 -2.24 6.28 5.55
CA GLY A 68 -3.57 6.82 5.29
C GLY A 68 -4.62 6.29 6.28
N GLU A 69 -5.85 6.11 5.84
CA GLU A 69 -6.96 5.59 6.65
C GLU A 69 -7.80 4.62 5.82
N SER A 70 -8.23 3.51 6.44
CA SER A 70 -9.18 2.58 5.85
C SER A 70 -10.20 2.16 6.90
N HIS A 71 -11.49 2.30 6.59
CA HIS A 71 -12.61 1.84 7.44
C HIS A 71 -12.53 2.34 8.90
N GLY A 72 -12.11 3.60 9.11
CA GLY A 72 -11.95 4.20 10.44
C GLY A 72 -10.65 3.82 11.17
N VAL A 73 -9.81 2.98 10.58
CA VAL A 73 -8.49 2.60 11.11
C VAL A 73 -7.43 3.50 10.51
N GLN A 74 -6.78 4.28 11.36
CA GLN A 74 -5.64 5.13 11.00
C GLN A 74 -4.40 4.27 10.77
N GLY A 75 -3.66 4.58 9.71
CA GLY A 75 -2.43 3.88 9.37
C GLY A 75 -1.25 4.24 10.26
N ALA A 76 -0.21 3.41 10.20
CA ALA A 76 1.03 3.66 10.93
C ALA A 76 1.71 4.98 10.54
N MET A 77 1.45 5.46 9.32
CA MET A 77 1.97 6.71 8.77
C MET A 77 0.88 7.59 8.15
N THR A 78 1.03 8.90 8.31
CA THR A 78 0.23 9.90 7.61
C THR A 78 1.16 10.99 7.04
N ARG A 79 0.74 11.62 5.95
CA ARG A 79 1.45 12.76 5.34
C ARG A 79 0.45 13.77 4.83
N GLU A 80 0.53 15.00 5.30
CA GLU A 80 -0.44 16.04 4.94
C GLU A 80 -0.40 16.42 3.45
N ALA A 81 0.80 16.47 2.86
CA ALA A 81 0.97 16.97 1.50
C ALA A 81 0.52 15.99 0.41
N THR A 82 0.93 14.72 0.52
CA THR A 82 0.65 13.70 -0.51
C THR A 82 -0.48 12.73 -0.12
N GLN A 83 -0.85 12.69 1.16
CA GLN A 83 -1.95 11.87 1.72
C GLN A 83 -1.99 10.44 1.17
N PRO A 84 -0.87 9.67 1.19
CA PRO A 84 -0.84 8.37 0.57
C PRO A 84 -1.76 7.40 1.31
N LEU A 85 -2.50 6.58 0.57
CA LEU A 85 -3.17 5.40 1.08
C LEU A 85 -2.35 4.18 0.65
N TYR A 86 -1.85 3.42 1.63
CA TYR A 86 -1.08 2.20 1.37
C TYR A 86 -1.55 1.09 2.28
N LEU A 87 -2.13 0.06 1.66
CA LEU A 87 -2.75 -1.09 2.33
C LEU A 87 -2.04 -2.38 1.89
N ASP A 88 -1.82 -3.27 2.84
CA ASP A 88 -1.48 -4.68 2.59
C ASP A 88 -2.72 -5.52 2.92
N ILE A 89 -3.24 -6.24 1.92
CA ILE A 89 -4.55 -6.88 1.96
C ILE A 89 -4.40 -8.37 1.68
N THR A 90 -4.89 -9.18 2.61
CA THR A 90 -5.12 -10.62 2.40
C THR A 90 -6.60 -10.84 2.13
N LEU A 91 -6.92 -11.24 0.91
CA LEU A 91 -8.29 -11.44 0.42
C LEU A 91 -8.60 -12.94 0.28
N PRO A 92 -9.47 -13.52 1.13
CA PRO A 92 -9.93 -14.90 0.95
C PRO A 92 -10.68 -15.10 -0.37
N ALA A 93 -10.66 -16.34 -0.88
CA ALA A 93 -11.42 -16.67 -2.09
C ALA A 93 -12.93 -16.45 -1.87
N GLY A 94 -13.56 -15.73 -2.80
CA GLY A 94 -14.98 -15.40 -2.74
C GLY A 94 -15.32 -14.18 -1.86
N ALA A 95 -14.37 -13.63 -1.13
CA ALA A 95 -14.57 -12.38 -0.40
C ALA A 95 -14.40 -11.16 -1.31
N SER A 96 -14.93 -10.02 -0.88
CA SER A 96 -14.80 -8.75 -1.57
C SER A 96 -14.26 -7.67 -0.63
N PHE A 97 -13.57 -6.69 -1.19
CA PHE A 97 -13.07 -5.53 -0.45
C PHE A 97 -13.25 -4.27 -1.29
N ALA A 98 -13.87 -3.25 -0.70
CA ALA A 98 -14.09 -1.97 -1.35
C ALA A 98 -13.40 -0.86 -0.54
N GLN A 99 -12.63 -0.03 -1.22
CA GLN A 99 -11.96 1.11 -0.62
C GLN A 99 -12.31 2.36 -1.41
N ARG A 100 -12.90 3.35 -0.74
CA ARG A 100 -13.12 4.66 -1.35
C ARG A 100 -11.77 5.36 -1.53
N LEU A 101 -11.54 5.86 -2.73
CA LEU A 101 -10.36 6.63 -3.06
C LEU A 101 -10.76 8.09 -3.27
N PRO A 102 -9.99 9.07 -2.75
CA PRO A 102 -10.22 10.47 -3.10
C PRO A 102 -10.00 10.67 -4.61
N ALA A 103 -10.85 11.47 -5.27
CA ALA A 103 -10.83 11.62 -6.73
C ALA A 103 -9.50 12.12 -7.33
N GLY A 104 -8.65 12.79 -6.52
CA GLY A 104 -7.35 13.28 -6.94
C GLY A 104 -6.21 12.26 -6.84
N HIS A 105 -6.46 11.08 -6.26
CA HIS A 105 -5.41 10.07 -6.04
C HIS A 105 -5.24 9.22 -7.27
N ASN A 106 -3.99 8.98 -7.68
CA ASN A 106 -3.70 7.87 -8.58
C ASN A 106 -3.66 6.58 -7.76
N ALA A 107 -4.21 5.49 -8.30
CA ALA A 107 -4.24 4.22 -7.58
C ALA A 107 -3.85 3.04 -8.47
N PHE A 108 -3.28 2.03 -7.84
CA PHE A 108 -2.99 0.75 -8.45
C PHE A 108 -3.09 -0.36 -7.40
N VAL A 109 -3.29 -1.58 -7.87
CA VAL A 109 -3.24 -2.80 -7.06
C VAL A 109 -2.15 -3.69 -7.63
N TYR A 110 -1.24 -4.16 -6.77
CA TYR A 110 -0.24 -5.16 -7.14
C TYR A 110 -0.56 -6.48 -6.43
N VAL A 111 -0.86 -7.53 -7.19
CA VAL A 111 -1.14 -8.86 -6.65
C VAL A 111 0.17 -9.60 -6.57
N PHE A 112 0.76 -9.71 -5.38
CA PHE A 112 2.04 -10.40 -5.24
C PHE A 112 1.92 -11.91 -5.05
N ARG A 113 0.76 -12.40 -4.60
CA ARG A 113 0.43 -13.83 -4.48
C ARG A 113 -1.05 -14.07 -4.79
N GLY A 114 -1.34 -15.15 -5.51
CA GLY A 114 -2.71 -15.52 -5.87
C GLY A 114 -3.25 -14.70 -7.04
N SER A 115 -4.54 -14.37 -7.01
CA SER A 115 -5.22 -13.63 -8.07
C SER A 115 -6.43 -12.88 -7.52
N ALA A 116 -6.79 -11.75 -8.11
CA ALA A 116 -7.96 -10.97 -7.72
C ALA A 116 -8.69 -10.41 -8.95
N LEU A 117 -9.98 -10.11 -8.78
CA LEU A 117 -10.74 -9.25 -9.68
C LEU A 117 -10.64 -7.80 -9.16
N VAL A 118 -10.23 -6.87 -10.02
CA VAL A 118 -9.93 -5.49 -9.64
C VAL A 118 -10.63 -4.52 -10.59
N GLY A 119 -11.36 -3.56 -10.05
CA GLY A 119 -12.03 -2.52 -10.84
C GLY A 119 -13.08 -1.76 -10.05
N ASP A 120 -13.80 -0.87 -10.74
CA ASP A 120 -14.92 -0.14 -10.15
C ASP A 120 -16.23 -0.93 -10.34
N ALA A 121 -16.55 -1.72 -9.32
CA ALA A 121 -17.79 -2.49 -9.27
C ALA A 121 -19.04 -1.59 -9.14
N GLU A 122 -18.94 -0.37 -8.58
CA GLU A 122 -20.09 0.53 -8.48
C GLU A 122 -20.44 1.13 -9.84
N ALA A 123 -19.43 1.49 -10.65
CA ALA A 123 -19.65 2.07 -11.98
C ALA A 123 -20.08 1.04 -13.02
N SER A 124 -19.53 -0.18 -12.97
CA SER A 124 -19.63 -1.15 -14.07
C SER A 124 -20.13 -2.53 -13.68
N GLY A 125 -20.41 -2.78 -12.39
CA GLY A 125 -20.65 -4.12 -11.86
C GLY A 125 -19.46 -5.06 -12.12
N ASP A 126 -19.71 -6.37 -12.04
CA ASP A 126 -18.67 -7.39 -12.27
C ASP A 126 -18.07 -7.34 -13.68
N ALA A 127 -18.80 -6.80 -14.66
CA ALA A 127 -18.36 -6.68 -16.04
C ALA A 127 -17.18 -5.70 -16.23
N GLY A 128 -16.96 -4.77 -15.29
CA GLY A 128 -15.83 -3.84 -15.31
C GLY A 128 -14.60 -4.33 -14.55
N LEU A 129 -14.64 -5.53 -13.97
CA LEU A 129 -13.53 -6.07 -13.20
C LEU A 129 -12.51 -6.74 -14.11
N GLN A 130 -11.24 -6.37 -13.94
CA GLN A 130 -10.13 -7.03 -14.62
C GLN A 130 -9.53 -8.11 -13.70
N ARG A 131 -9.24 -9.28 -14.26
CA ARG A 131 -8.50 -10.31 -13.54
C ARG A 131 -7.02 -9.95 -13.50
N VAL A 132 -6.45 -9.92 -12.29
CA VAL A 132 -5.04 -9.62 -12.03
C VAL A 132 -4.44 -10.84 -11.34
N GLU A 133 -3.44 -11.44 -11.98
CA GLU A 133 -2.74 -12.64 -11.48
C GLU A 133 -1.51 -12.27 -10.65
N ASP A 134 -0.83 -13.30 -10.14
CA ASP A 134 0.38 -13.12 -9.37
C ASP A 134 1.45 -12.34 -10.14
N LYS A 135 2.10 -11.43 -9.42
CA LYS A 135 3.14 -10.53 -9.91
C LYS A 135 2.67 -9.56 -10.99
N GLN A 136 1.36 -9.32 -11.09
CA GLN A 136 0.77 -8.33 -11.99
C GLN A 136 0.23 -7.11 -11.24
N MET A 137 0.10 -6.01 -11.98
CA MET A 137 -0.45 -4.75 -11.49
C MET A 137 -1.67 -4.35 -12.30
N ALA A 138 -2.72 -3.90 -11.62
CA ALA A 138 -3.82 -3.16 -12.21
C ALA A 138 -3.67 -1.67 -11.86
N ILE A 139 -3.72 -0.80 -12.86
CA ILE A 139 -3.84 0.65 -12.66
C ILE A 139 -5.34 0.96 -12.63
N LEU A 140 -5.78 1.67 -11.59
CA LEU A 140 -7.14 2.14 -11.45
C LEU A 140 -7.23 3.52 -12.11
N ALA A 141 -8.16 3.67 -13.05
CA ALA A 141 -8.45 4.97 -13.65
C ALA A 141 -9.23 5.83 -12.65
N ASN A 142 -8.97 7.14 -12.70
CA ASN A 142 -9.75 8.15 -11.98
C ASN A 142 -10.97 8.58 -12.79
#